data_AF-A0A924ELA6-F1
#
_entry.id   AF-A0A924ELA6-F1
#
_cell.length_a   1.000
_cell.length_b   1.000
_cell.length_c   1.000
_cell.angle_alpha   90.00
_cell.angle_beta   90.00
_cell.angle_gamma   90.00
#
_symmetry.space_group_name_H-M   'P 1'
#
loop_
_entity.id
_entity.type
_entity.pdbx_description
1 polymer ?
#
loop_
_entity_poly.entity_id
_entity_poly.type
_entity_poly.pdbx_seq_one_letter_code
_entity_poly.pdbx_strand_id
1 'polypeptide(L)'
;MQQNNGLDKNQIISFVLFSLILFGFMFYFQGKQAKGEAAKPKQPVKTEQAAAKPAEVQNLNPQINQDSIKTVSLKNDLLDVQFSSLGGQISSVELLKFKAYNQKTDKDTDPLYLFNKNNASYGFQFKDKTGKVFNTKDLVFSPTVNGNTVTMQSNVDGAIIQFLYTLNEKYEVGFKVKTQGLTQLVNDGKANFTWNYDVRGKEKGRSQEAQHTEFSYGFNNYKSSDYDGRTTMEEPKETLNWIGIKQQFFGAVIEAKSGFTNSKGNQDQPKDEKGEFLKTFTFDGQVQLAGNELNQDFTWYFMPLDLKLLKSYDKNFDEILPLGWSFIGTLNRHFFIPIYNLLTSWGIAAGWVIFLMTIITKIILSPVMFKQHKLSAMMRVIRPEIDEVNAKFKDADAMKKQQATMAVYKKAGVNQMA
;
A
#
# COMPACT_ATOMS: atom_id res chain seq x y z
N MET A 1 2.44 17.97 -55.86
CA MET A 1 3.57 17.19 -55.33
C MET A 1 3.68 17.49 -53.84
N GLN A 2 3.23 16.58 -52.98
CA GLN A 2 3.50 16.65 -51.54
C GLN A 2 4.43 15.48 -51.21
N GLN A 3 5.62 15.80 -50.71
CA GLN A 3 6.63 14.85 -50.27
C GLN A 3 6.05 14.00 -49.15
N ASN A 4 5.87 12.71 -49.45
CA ASN A 4 5.59 11.69 -48.47
C ASN A 4 6.90 11.41 -47.73
N ASN A 5 7.09 12.02 -46.55
CA ASN A 5 8.17 11.64 -45.66
C ASN A 5 7.89 10.22 -45.14
N GLY A 6 8.42 9.23 -45.85
CA GLY A 6 8.56 7.88 -45.34
C GLY A 6 9.27 7.91 -43.98
N LEU A 7 8.88 6.98 -43.11
CA LEU A 7 9.38 6.80 -41.74
C LEU A 7 10.84 7.27 -41.56
N ASP A 8 11.02 8.25 -40.67
CA ASP A 8 12.33 8.72 -40.24
C ASP A 8 13.12 7.56 -39.64
N LYS A 9 14.37 7.38 -40.09
CA LYS A 9 15.27 6.33 -39.57
C LYS A 9 15.38 6.39 -38.05
N ASN A 10 15.28 7.56 -37.45
CA ASN A 10 15.32 7.73 -36.00
C ASN A 10 14.04 7.20 -35.31
N GLN A 11 12.88 7.27 -35.96
CA GLN A 11 11.64 6.66 -35.46
C GLN A 11 11.66 5.14 -35.60
N ILE A 12 12.26 4.60 -36.68
CA ILE A 12 12.45 3.15 -36.86
C ILE A 12 13.42 2.62 -35.80
N ILE A 13 14.54 3.31 -35.56
CA ILE A 13 15.52 2.94 -34.53
C ILE A 13 14.88 2.98 -33.14
N SER A 14 14.10 4.03 -32.83
CA SER A 14 13.39 4.15 -31.56
C SER A 14 12.34 3.05 -31.38
N PHE A 15 11.62 2.69 -32.44
CA PHE A 15 10.61 1.62 -32.41
C PHE A 15 11.25 0.22 -32.26
N VAL A 16 12.38 -0.02 -32.91
CA VAL A 16 13.15 -1.27 -32.76
C VAL A 16 13.76 -1.38 -31.37
N LEU A 17 14.31 -0.28 -30.82
CA LEU A 17 14.77 -0.23 -29.43
C LEU A 17 13.62 -0.46 -28.44
N PHE A 18 12.48 0.19 -28.65
CA PHE A 18 11.31 0.04 -27.79
C PHE A 18 10.72 -1.39 -27.85
N SER A 19 10.72 -1.99 -29.03
CA SER A 19 10.28 -3.37 -29.25
C SER A 19 11.27 -4.37 -28.65
N LEU A 20 12.58 -4.14 -28.77
CA LEU A 20 13.61 -4.97 -28.12
C LEU A 20 13.58 -4.84 -26.59
N ILE A 21 13.28 -3.65 -26.07
CA ILE A 21 13.05 -3.44 -24.64
C ILE A 21 11.77 -4.16 -24.21
N LEU A 22 10.65 -4.06 -24.94
CA LEU A 22 9.41 -4.77 -24.64
C LEU A 22 9.56 -6.30 -24.71
N PHE A 23 10.25 -6.83 -25.72
CA PHE A 23 10.53 -8.26 -25.84
C PHE A 23 11.53 -8.73 -24.78
N GLY A 24 12.56 -7.94 -24.48
CA GLY A 24 13.47 -8.18 -23.36
C GLY A 24 12.75 -8.18 -22.01
N PHE A 25 11.79 -7.27 -21.83
CA PHE A 25 10.95 -7.18 -20.63
C PHE A 25 9.99 -8.37 -20.53
N MET A 26 9.39 -8.78 -21.65
CA MET A 26 8.51 -9.95 -21.72
C MET A 26 9.27 -11.24 -21.41
N PHE A 27 10.49 -11.42 -21.94
CA PHE A 27 11.34 -12.58 -21.62
C PHE A 27 11.90 -12.54 -20.18
N TYR A 28 12.26 -11.36 -19.67
CA TYR A 28 12.72 -11.18 -18.30
C TYR A 28 11.61 -11.50 -17.27
N PHE A 29 10.35 -11.15 -17.58
CA PHE A 29 9.19 -11.45 -16.72
C PHE A 29 8.63 -12.87 -16.93
N GLN A 30 8.61 -13.42 -18.16
CA GLN A 30 8.26 -14.83 -18.38
C GLN A 30 9.28 -15.78 -17.74
N GLY A 31 10.57 -15.43 -17.73
CA GLY A 31 11.60 -16.19 -17.02
C GLY A 31 11.44 -16.19 -15.49
N LYS A 32 10.76 -15.18 -14.91
CA LYS A 32 10.38 -15.13 -13.49
C LYS A 32 9.07 -15.85 -13.19
N GLN A 33 8.11 -15.89 -14.12
CA GLN A 33 6.89 -16.69 -13.97
C GLN A 33 7.15 -18.19 -14.16
N ALA A 34 7.98 -18.58 -15.13
CA ALA A 34 8.27 -19.99 -15.42
C ALA A 34 9.28 -20.65 -14.45
N LYS A 35 10.05 -19.87 -13.67
CA LYS A 35 10.89 -20.41 -12.58
C LYS A 35 10.15 -20.57 -11.24
N GLY A 36 8.87 -20.21 -11.17
CA GLY A 36 8.03 -20.36 -9.98
C GLY A 36 7.26 -21.68 -9.89
N GLU A 37 7.15 -22.46 -10.98
CA GLU A 37 6.18 -23.57 -11.05
C GLU A 37 6.72 -24.95 -11.50
N ALA A 38 8.04 -25.18 -11.56
CA ALA A 38 8.53 -26.53 -11.79
C ALA A 38 9.77 -26.89 -10.94
N ALA A 39 9.66 -28.05 -10.28
CA ALA A 39 10.60 -28.73 -9.40
C ALA A 39 10.70 -28.22 -7.96
N LYS A 40 9.92 -28.85 -7.06
CA LYS A 40 10.32 -29.06 -5.65
C LYS A 40 11.63 -29.87 -5.66
N PRO A 41 12.77 -29.34 -5.21
CA PRO A 41 13.86 -30.19 -4.77
C PRO A 41 13.48 -30.68 -3.37
N LYS A 42 13.39 -32.01 -3.19
CA LYS A 42 13.54 -32.60 -1.86
C LYS A 42 14.90 -32.12 -1.33
N GLN A 43 14.91 -31.21 -0.37
CA GLN A 43 16.14 -30.90 0.35
C GLN A 43 16.45 -32.05 1.31
N PRO A 44 17.72 -32.50 1.36
CA PRO A 44 18.18 -33.49 2.31
C PRO A 44 18.10 -32.91 3.73
N VAL A 45 17.72 -33.76 4.68
CA VAL A 45 17.83 -33.52 6.11
C VAL A 45 19.25 -33.05 6.41
N LYS A 46 19.41 -31.77 6.74
CA LYS A 46 20.61 -31.22 7.35
C LYS A 46 20.28 -30.89 8.80
N THR A 47 21.11 -31.46 9.65
CA THR A 47 21.19 -31.40 11.10
C THR A 47 20.93 -30.01 11.66
N GLU A 48 20.11 -29.96 12.72
CA GLU A 48 19.94 -28.81 13.60
C GLU A 48 21.29 -28.15 13.92
N GLN A 49 21.50 -26.96 13.39
CA GLN A 49 22.34 -25.96 14.04
C GLN A 49 21.41 -25.09 14.87
N ALA A 50 21.65 -25.08 16.18
CA ALA A 50 20.89 -24.35 17.17
C ALA A 50 20.67 -22.90 16.74
N ALA A 51 19.43 -22.58 16.36
CA ALA A 51 18.97 -21.21 16.30
C ALA A 51 19.18 -20.58 17.69
N ALA A 52 19.84 -19.44 17.73
CA ALA A 52 19.90 -18.63 18.94
C ALA A 52 18.47 -18.40 19.44
N LYS A 53 18.19 -18.84 20.68
CA LYS A 53 16.90 -18.65 21.32
C LYS A 53 16.48 -17.18 21.17
N PRO A 54 15.26 -16.89 20.66
CA PRO A 54 14.66 -15.58 20.82
C PRO A 54 14.72 -15.21 22.31
N ALA A 55 15.21 -14.00 22.63
CA ALA A 55 15.16 -13.52 24.00
C ALA A 55 13.71 -13.60 24.51
N GLU A 56 13.50 -14.27 25.64
CA GLU A 56 12.19 -14.40 26.26
C GLU A 56 11.66 -13.01 26.62
N VAL A 57 10.58 -12.59 25.96
CA VAL A 57 9.80 -11.41 26.35
C VAL A 57 9.03 -11.79 27.62
N GLN A 58 9.51 -11.38 28.80
CA GLN A 58 8.72 -11.50 30.02
C GLN A 58 7.79 -10.30 30.16
N ASN A 59 6.50 -10.58 30.32
CA ASN A 59 5.52 -9.58 30.77
C ASN A 59 6.00 -9.00 32.11
N LEU A 60 6.30 -7.69 32.14
CA LEU A 60 6.67 -6.99 33.37
C LEU A 60 5.55 -7.01 34.42
N ASN A 61 4.31 -7.28 34.02
CA ASN A 61 3.18 -7.51 34.90
C ASN A 61 2.65 -8.94 34.76
N PRO A 62 2.96 -9.86 35.69
CA PRO A 62 2.45 -11.23 35.64
C PRO A 62 0.95 -11.35 35.94
N GLN A 63 0.28 -10.28 36.38
CA GLN A 63 -1.17 -10.22 36.60
C GLN A 63 -1.67 -8.79 36.29
N ILE A 64 -2.05 -8.50 35.05
CA ILE A 64 -2.78 -7.27 34.74
C ILE A 64 -4.18 -7.44 35.30
N ASN A 65 -4.51 -6.73 36.37
CA ASN A 65 -5.88 -6.66 36.87
C ASN A 65 -6.74 -5.91 35.82
N GLN A 66 -7.69 -6.61 35.19
CA GLN A 66 -8.59 -5.99 34.19
C GLN A 66 -9.37 -4.80 34.75
N ASP A 67 -9.66 -4.78 36.06
CA ASP A 67 -10.37 -3.67 36.72
C ASP A 67 -9.56 -2.37 36.74
N SER A 68 -8.23 -2.45 36.52
CA SER A 68 -7.37 -1.28 36.42
C SER A 68 -7.32 -0.65 35.01
N ILE A 69 -7.90 -1.34 34.01
CA ILE A 69 -7.91 -0.86 32.63
C ILE A 69 -9.03 0.17 32.46
N LYS A 70 -8.64 1.40 32.16
CA LYS A 70 -9.53 2.54 31.91
C LYS A 70 -9.50 2.88 30.44
N THR A 71 -10.65 3.29 29.91
CA THR A 71 -10.76 3.86 28.56
C THR A 71 -11.15 5.33 28.66
N VAL A 72 -10.48 6.18 27.89
CA VAL A 72 -10.84 7.59 27.71
C VAL A 72 -11.02 7.89 26.23
N SER A 73 -11.83 8.89 25.89
CA SER A 73 -12.14 9.22 24.50
C SER A 73 -11.87 10.69 24.18
N LEU A 74 -11.54 10.95 22.92
CA LEU A 74 -11.51 12.26 22.30
C LEU A 74 -12.35 12.20 21.02
N LYS A 75 -13.02 13.31 20.69
CA LYS A 75 -13.91 13.38 19.53
C LYS A 75 -13.77 14.73 18.82
N ASN A 76 -13.77 14.71 17.50
CA ASN A 76 -13.90 15.88 16.64
C ASN A 76 -15.03 15.61 15.59
N ASP A 77 -15.16 16.46 14.58
CA ASP A 77 -16.23 16.33 13.56
C ASP A 77 -16.10 15.10 12.64
N LEU A 78 -14.92 14.47 12.61
CA LEU A 78 -14.53 13.43 11.65
C LEU A 78 -14.15 12.11 12.30
N LEU A 79 -13.66 12.14 13.54
CA LEU A 79 -13.11 11.02 14.28
C LEU A 79 -13.70 10.93 15.71
N ASP A 80 -13.96 9.71 16.13
CA ASP A 80 -14.16 9.32 17.53
C ASP A 80 -13.04 8.35 17.91
N VAL A 81 -12.16 8.75 18.83
CA VAL A 81 -10.94 8.04 19.19
C VAL A 81 -10.99 7.65 20.65
N GLN A 82 -10.81 6.36 20.92
CA GLN A 82 -10.70 5.83 22.28
C GLN A 82 -9.28 5.35 22.56
N PHE A 83 -8.84 5.57 23.79
CA PHE A 83 -7.50 5.23 24.27
C PHE A 83 -7.64 4.29 25.47
N SER A 84 -6.92 3.17 25.44
CA SER A 84 -6.84 2.23 26.55
C SER A 84 -5.66 2.59 27.45
N SER A 85 -5.89 2.52 28.76
CA SER A 85 -4.82 2.64 29.74
C SER A 85 -3.85 1.45 29.68
N LEU A 86 -4.29 0.29 29.17
CA LEU A 86 -3.39 -0.82 28.86
C LEU A 86 -2.60 -0.50 27.58
N GLY A 87 -1.28 -0.41 27.72
CA GLY A 87 -0.37 0.00 26.67
C GLY A 87 -0.37 1.49 26.37
N GLY A 88 -1.27 2.26 26.99
CA GLY A 88 -1.46 3.69 26.69
C GLY A 88 -1.77 3.93 25.21
N GLN A 89 -2.40 2.97 24.53
CA GLN A 89 -2.53 2.92 23.08
C GLN A 89 -3.95 3.29 22.62
N ILE A 90 -4.09 3.71 21.36
CA ILE A 90 -5.40 3.90 20.71
C ILE A 90 -6.07 2.52 20.59
N SER A 91 -7.24 2.38 21.21
CA SER A 91 -8.02 1.13 21.22
C SER A 91 -9.19 1.14 20.25
N SER A 92 -9.68 2.33 19.87
CA SER A 92 -10.70 2.45 18.84
C SER A 92 -10.60 3.74 18.04
N VAL A 93 -10.91 3.66 16.75
CA VAL A 93 -11.02 4.80 15.84
C VAL A 93 -12.23 4.61 14.93
N GLU A 94 -13.24 5.44 15.10
CA GLU A 94 -14.41 5.55 14.21
C GLU A 94 -14.25 6.73 13.25
N LEU A 95 -14.54 6.53 11.96
CA LEU A 95 -14.65 7.63 11.01
C LEU A 95 -16.12 8.04 10.86
N LEU A 96 -16.48 9.16 11.48
CA LEU A 96 -17.88 9.59 11.70
C LEU A 96 -18.67 9.90 10.42
N LYS A 97 -17.99 10.17 9.31
CA LYS A 97 -18.62 10.52 8.02
C LYS A 97 -18.91 9.30 7.13
N PHE A 98 -18.52 8.09 7.55
CA PHE A 98 -18.59 6.89 6.72
C PHE A 98 -19.30 5.75 7.43
N LYS A 99 -19.80 4.80 6.64
CA LYS A 99 -20.43 3.57 7.10
C LYS A 99 -19.73 2.37 6.45
N ALA A 100 -19.66 1.28 7.19
CA ALA A 100 -19.19 -0.02 6.71
C ALA A 100 -20.36 -0.83 6.17
N TYR A 101 -20.06 -1.72 5.24
CA TYR A 101 -21.01 -2.68 4.69
C TYR A 101 -21.46 -3.69 5.73
N ASN A 102 -22.77 -3.78 5.95
CA ASN A 102 -23.38 -4.76 6.82
C ASN A 102 -23.84 -5.98 6.00
N GLN A 103 -23.13 -7.11 6.18
CA GLN A 103 -23.42 -8.36 5.47
C GLN A 103 -24.82 -8.93 5.74
N LYS A 104 -25.42 -8.65 6.89
CA LYS A 104 -26.74 -9.17 7.28
C LYS A 104 -27.88 -8.42 6.58
N THR A 105 -27.70 -7.14 6.31
CA THR A 105 -28.74 -6.28 5.72
C THR A 105 -28.49 -5.94 4.24
N ASP A 106 -27.32 -6.30 3.70
CA ASP A 106 -26.85 -5.94 2.36
C ASP A 106 -26.87 -4.42 2.12
N LYS A 107 -26.51 -3.63 3.15
CA LYS A 107 -26.51 -2.16 3.14
C LYS A 107 -25.34 -1.59 3.95
N ASP A 108 -24.96 -0.36 3.63
CA ASP A 108 -23.90 0.36 4.34
C ASP A 108 -24.45 1.07 5.59
N THR A 109 -24.67 0.29 6.66
CA THR A 109 -25.29 0.79 7.90
C THR A 109 -24.40 0.72 9.11
N ASP A 110 -23.35 -0.11 9.09
CA ASP A 110 -22.51 -0.31 10.26
C ASP A 110 -21.58 0.89 10.47
N PRO A 111 -21.20 1.24 11.70
CA PRO A 111 -20.20 2.28 11.92
C PRO A 111 -18.82 1.84 11.36
N LEU A 112 -18.11 2.76 10.71
CA LEU A 112 -16.83 2.48 10.10
C LEU A 112 -15.68 2.63 11.13
N TYR A 113 -15.13 1.50 11.58
CA TYR A 113 -13.99 1.48 12.48
C TYR A 113 -12.71 1.02 11.78
N LEU A 114 -11.61 1.77 11.92
CA LEU A 114 -10.28 1.26 11.56
C LEU A 114 -9.73 0.39 12.69
N PHE A 115 -9.73 0.90 13.92
CA PHE A 115 -9.37 0.15 15.12
C PHE A 115 -10.61 -0.10 15.97
N ASN A 116 -10.79 -1.34 16.42
CA ASN A 116 -11.72 -1.74 17.47
C ASN A 116 -11.53 -3.22 17.84
N LYS A 117 -12.16 -3.67 18.93
CA LYS A 117 -12.14 -5.08 19.36
C LYS A 117 -10.71 -5.65 19.48
N ASN A 118 -9.76 -4.84 19.93
CA ASN A 118 -8.36 -5.21 20.10
C ASN A 118 -7.68 -5.73 18.82
N ASN A 119 -8.14 -5.29 17.64
CA ASN A 119 -7.55 -5.69 16.37
C ASN A 119 -6.26 -4.93 16.03
N ALA A 120 -5.83 -3.98 16.85
CA ALA A 120 -4.58 -3.26 16.68
C ALA A 120 -3.85 -3.17 18.02
N SER A 121 -2.53 -3.29 17.99
CA SER A 121 -1.68 -3.04 19.17
C SER A 121 -0.34 -2.48 18.74
N TYR A 122 0.19 -1.52 19.49
CA TYR A 122 1.52 -1.00 19.26
C TYR A 122 2.22 -0.65 20.57
N GLY A 123 3.56 -0.51 20.50
CA GLY A 123 4.35 -0.11 21.65
C GLY A 123 5.84 0.00 21.32
N PHE A 124 6.59 0.51 22.29
CA PHE A 124 8.04 0.62 22.22
C PHE A 124 8.65 -0.48 23.09
N GLN A 125 9.50 -1.28 22.46
CA GLN A 125 10.28 -2.29 23.11
C GLN A 125 11.67 -1.75 23.45
N PHE A 126 12.06 -1.92 24.71
CA PHE A 126 13.36 -1.52 25.24
C PHE A 126 14.09 -2.73 25.79
N LYS A 127 15.42 -2.63 25.79
CA LYS A 127 16.31 -3.59 26.45
C LYS A 127 16.99 -2.89 27.63
N ASP A 128 16.83 -3.45 28.82
CA ASP A 128 17.46 -2.94 30.02
C ASP A 128 18.96 -3.32 30.10
N LYS A 129 19.66 -2.76 31.08
CA LYS A 129 21.09 -3.02 31.33
C LYS A 129 21.40 -4.48 31.70
N THR A 130 20.43 -5.24 32.18
CA THR A 130 20.56 -6.69 32.47
C THR A 130 20.32 -7.56 31.24
N GLY A 131 19.86 -6.95 30.14
CA GLY A 131 19.50 -7.61 28.90
C GLY A 131 18.04 -8.04 28.81
N LYS A 132 17.22 -7.75 29.83
CA LYS A 132 15.80 -8.03 29.85
C LYS A 132 15.07 -7.08 28.91
N VAL A 133 14.11 -7.62 28.18
CA VAL A 133 13.29 -6.86 27.23
C VAL A 133 11.94 -6.56 27.85
N PHE A 134 11.49 -5.31 27.72
CA PHE A 134 10.13 -4.90 28.10
C PHE A 134 9.49 -4.04 27.03
N ASN A 135 8.16 -4.04 26.98
CA ASN A 135 7.40 -3.29 25.99
C ASN A 135 6.33 -2.43 26.65
N THR A 136 6.17 -1.19 26.18
CA THR A 136 5.16 -0.27 26.70
C THR A 136 3.74 -0.79 26.53
N LYS A 137 3.46 -1.63 25.52
CA LYS A 137 2.13 -2.21 25.28
C LYS A 137 1.63 -3.08 26.45
N ASP A 138 2.55 -3.58 27.27
CA ASP A 138 2.27 -4.47 28.41
C ASP A 138 2.18 -3.68 29.75
N LEU A 139 2.38 -2.36 29.72
CA LEU A 139 2.29 -1.47 30.88
C LEU A 139 0.86 -0.94 31.06
N VAL A 140 0.49 -0.65 32.31
CA VAL A 140 -0.74 0.09 32.62
C VAL A 140 -0.38 1.56 32.85
N PHE A 141 -1.06 2.44 32.12
CA PHE A 141 -0.92 3.89 32.20
C PHE A 141 -2.04 4.50 33.04
N SER A 142 -1.82 5.69 33.57
CA SER A 142 -2.84 6.53 34.20
C SER A 142 -3.25 7.63 33.22
N PRO A 143 -4.50 7.65 32.71
CA PRO A 143 -4.96 8.68 31.80
C PRO A 143 -5.32 9.98 32.53
N THR A 144 -5.02 11.11 31.90
CA THR A 144 -5.49 12.46 32.26
C THR A 144 -5.95 13.16 30.98
N VAL A 145 -7.21 13.58 30.93
CA VAL A 145 -7.82 14.25 29.76
C VAL A 145 -7.82 15.75 30.00
N ASN A 146 -7.41 16.53 29.00
CA ASN A 146 -7.49 17.99 29.04
C ASN A 146 -7.84 18.53 27.63
N GLY A 147 -9.08 18.97 27.45
CA GLY A 147 -9.57 19.44 26.15
C GLY A 147 -9.48 18.35 25.08
N ASN A 148 -8.78 18.63 23.99
CA ASN A 148 -8.51 17.69 22.90
C ASN A 148 -7.23 16.84 23.11
N THR A 149 -6.72 16.77 24.34
CA THR A 149 -5.50 16.02 24.66
C THR A 149 -5.73 14.94 25.71
N VAL A 150 -4.99 13.85 25.57
CA VAL A 150 -4.93 12.76 26.57
C VAL A 150 -3.46 12.54 26.92
N THR A 151 -3.13 12.70 28.19
CA THR A 151 -1.84 12.29 28.75
C THR A 151 -1.99 10.93 29.40
N MET A 152 -1.22 9.95 28.95
CA MET A 152 -1.08 8.63 29.56
C MET A 152 0.29 8.57 30.22
N GLN A 153 0.35 8.30 31.52
CA GLN A 153 1.61 8.19 32.25
C GLN A 153 1.75 6.82 32.94
N SER A 154 2.91 6.18 32.80
CA SER A 154 3.26 4.96 33.53
C SER A 154 4.62 5.13 34.22
N ASN A 155 4.83 4.41 35.33
CA ASN A 155 6.11 4.35 36.03
C ASN A 155 6.67 2.93 35.93
N VAL A 156 7.93 2.81 35.54
CA VAL A 156 8.65 1.54 35.45
C VAL A 156 9.95 1.71 36.21
N ASP A 157 10.09 1.02 37.34
CA ASP A 157 11.32 1.03 38.16
C ASP A 157 11.89 2.44 38.43
N GLY A 158 11.01 3.42 38.67
CA GLY A 158 11.37 4.81 38.94
C GLY A 158 11.51 5.71 37.70
N ALA A 159 11.53 5.14 36.49
CA ALA A 159 11.45 5.89 35.25
C ALA A 159 9.98 6.21 34.89
N ILE A 160 9.74 7.40 34.36
CA ILE A 160 8.43 7.84 33.90
C ILE A 160 8.38 7.72 32.37
N ILE A 161 7.32 7.08 31.87
CA ILE A 161 6.99 7.01 30.45
C ILE A 161 5.65 7.72 30.24
N GLN A 162 5.65 8.75 29.39
CA GLN A 162 4.48 9.56 29.11
C GLN A 162 4.16 9.54 27.61
N PHE A 163 2.93 9.20 27.28
CA PHE A 163 2.34 9.32 25.96
C PHE A 163 1.35 10.48 25.96
N LEU A 164 1.56 11.47 25.11
CA LEU A 164 0.66 12.60 24.93
C LEU A 164 -0.01 12.47 23.56
N TYR A 165 -1.31 12.23 23.56
CA TYR A 165 -2.14 12.26 22.38
C TYR A 165 -2.83 13.61 22.24
N THR A 166 -2.93 14.12 21.02
CA THR A 166 -3.67 15.33 20.69
C THR A 166 -4.54 15.05 19.47
N LEU A 167 -5.86 15.11 19.64
CA LEU A 167 -6.79 15.01 18.51
C LEU A 167 -6.84 16.36 17.82
N ASN A 168 -6.21 16.44 16.66
CA ASN A 168 -6.17 17.66 15.85
C ASN A 168 -7.43 17.76 14.99
N GLU A 169 -7.54 18.85 14.21
CA GLU A 169 -8.52 18.91 13.13
C GLU A 169 -8.21 17.85 12.05
N LYS A 170 -9.14 17.60 11.13
CA LYS A 170 -9.04 16.55 10.11
C LYS A 170 -8.95 15.14 10.72
N TYR A 171 -8.18 14.24 10.09
CA TYR A 171 -8.05 12.82 10.42
C TYR A 171 -6.74 12.52 11.16
N GLU A 172 -6.26 13.46 11.99
CA GLU A 172 -4.93 13.46 12.58
C GLU A 172 -4.96 13.33 14.11
N VAL A 173 -4.14 12.42 14.64
CA VAL A 173 -3.87 12.29 16.07
C VAL A 173 -2.37 12.44 16.31
N GLY A 174 -1.96 13.60 16.82
CA GLY A 174 -0.60 13.83 17.27
C GLY A 174 -0.25 12.88 18.42
N PHE A 175 0.93 12.28 18.39
CA PHE A 175 1.38 11.31 19.39
C PHE A 175 2.82 11.62 19.81
N LYS A 176 3.01 12.15 21.02
CA LYS A 176 4.34 12.44 21.55
C LYS A 176 4.69 11.45 22.64
N VAL A 177 5.91 10.94 22.58
CA VAL A 177 6.48 10.08 23.61
C VAL A 177 7.54 10.88 24.35
N LYS A 178 7.44 10.89 25.68
CA LYS A 178 8.43 11.50 26.56
C LYS A 178 8.79 10.54 27.66
N THR A 179 10.08 10.42 27.95
CA THR A 179 10.57 9.62 29.06
C THR A 179 11.47 10.45 29.97
N GLN A 180 11.47 10.11 31.25
CA GLN A 180 12.32 10.71 32.27
C GLN A 180 12.86 9.62 33.19
N GLY A 181 14.18 9.51 33.30
CA GLY A 181 14.85 8.52 34.14
C GLY A 181 15.07 7.18 33.44
N LEU A 182 14.65 7.03 32.18
CA LEU A 182 14.83 5.81 31.40
C LEU A 182 16.32 5.48 31.22
N THR A 183 17.19 6.49 31.19
CA THR A 183 18.65 6.32 31.14
C THR A 183 19.24 5.49 32.29
N GLN A 184 18.52 5.35 33.42
CA GLN A 184 18.97 4.49 34.52
C GLN A 184 18.69 3.02 34.24
N LEU A 185 17.70 2.72 33.40
CA LEU A 185 17.24 1.36 33.09
C LEU A 185 17.84 0.81 31.79
N VAL A 186 17.95 1.64 30.74
CA VAL A 186 18.36 1.22 29.39
C VAL A 186 19.72 1.79 28.99
N ASN A 187 20.41 1.12 28.07
CA ASN A 187 21.68 1.57 27.48
C ASN A 187 21.78 1.40 25.96
N ASP A 188 20.72 0.94 25.28
CA ASP A 188 20.76 0.55 23.85
C ASP A 188 20.68 1.75 22.89
N GLY A 189 20.52 3.00 23.37
CA GLY A 189 20.46 4.19 22.50
C GLY A 189 19.32 4.19 21.46
N LYS A 190 18.45 3.18 21.48
CA LYS A 190 17.35 2.96 20.55
C LYS A 190 16.24 2.14 21.21
N ALA A 191 15.05 2.19 20.62
CA ALA A 191 13.91 1.35 20.95
C ALA A 191 13.32 0.77 19.67
N ASN A 192 12.74 -0.43 19.76
CA ASN A 192 12.02 -1.02 18.64
C ASN A 192 10.53 -0.68 18.76
N PHE A 193 9.99 0.09 17.83
CA PHE A 193 8.55 0.31 17.70
C PHE A 193 7.93 -0.91 17.02
N THR A 194 6.96 -1.51 17.67
CA THR A 194 6.22 -2.67 17.17
C THR A 194 4.77 -2.29 16.93
N TRP A 195 4.19 -2.60 15.77
CA TRP A 195 2.79 -2.39 15.44
C TRP A 195 2.18 -3.63 14.80
N ASN A 196 1.16 -4.19 15.44
CA ASN A 196 0.36 -5.30 14.94
C ASN A 196 -1.03 -4.80 14.57
N TYR A 197 -1.54 -5.22 13.42
CA TYR A 197 -2.86 -4.82 12.94
C TYR A 197 -3.57 -5.96 12.19
N ASP A 198 -4.62 -6.49 12.81
CA ASP A 198 -5.58 -7.42 12.22
C ASP A 198 -6.67 -6.62 11.49
N VAL A 199 -6.51 -6.48 10.19
CA VAL A 199 -7.36 -5.63 9.36
C VAL A 199 -8.72 -6.29 9.17
N ARG A 200 -9.80 -5.61 9.60
CA ARG A 200 -11.18 -6.08 9.42
C ARG A 200 -11.76 -5.65 8.08
N GLY A 201 -12.55 -6.53 7.46
CA GLY A 201 -13.27 -6.24 6.22
C GLY A 201 -14.41 -5.24 6.44
N LYS A 202 -14.56 -4.31 5.51
CA LYS A 202 -15.49 -3.16 5.58
C LYS A 202 -16.37 -3.05 4.36
N GLU A 203 -16.03 -3.75 3.27
CA GLU A 203 -16.69 -3.64 1.99
C GLU A 203 -17.44 -4.93 1.62
N LYS A 204 -18.42 -4.80 0.71
CA LYS A 204 -19.13 -5.96 0.15
C LYS A 204 -18.19 -6.93 -0.56
N GLY A 205 -17.18 -6.41 -1.24
CA GLY A 205 -16.22 -7.16 -2.04
C GLY A 205 -14.98 -7.60 -1.26
N ARG A 206 -15.12 -8.56 -0.33
CA ARG A 206 -14.01 -9.03 0.55
C ARG A 206 -12.71 -9.36 -0.21
N SER A 207 -12.79 -10.08 -1.33
CA SER A 207 -11.62 -10.47 -2.11
C SER A 207 -10.92 -9.27 -2.77
N GLN A 208 -11.69 -8.30 -3.28
CA GLN A 208 -11.12 -7.07 -3.82
C GLN A 208 -10.51 -6.22 -2.70
N GLU A 209 -11.22 -6.10 -1.57
CA GLU A 209 -10.73 -5.34 -0.43
C GLU A 209 -9.40 -5.92 0.08
N ALA A 210 -9.29 -7.25 0.22
CA ALA A 210 -8.06 -7.92 0.58
C ALA A 210 -6.94 -7.70 -0.43
N GLN A 211 -7.22 -7.72 -1.75
CA GLN A 211 -6.22 -7.48 -2.79
C GLN A 211 -5.63 -6.06 -2.71
N HIS A 212 -6.43 -5.07 -2.32
CA HIS A 212 -6.00 -3.69 -2.15
C HIS A 212 -5.50 -3.35 -0.74
N THR A 213 -5.51 -4.33 0.16
CA THR A 213 -5.02 -4.16 1.53
C THR A 213 -3.53 -4.51 1.59
N GLU A 214 -2.67 -3.54 1.81
CA GLU A 214 -1.20 -3.71 1.73
C GLU A 214 -0.43 -2.65 2.52
N PHE A 215 0.87 -2.89 2.74
CA PHE A 215 1.77 -1.88 3.27
C PHE A 215 2.03 -0.80 2.21
N SER A 216 2.12 0.45 2.67
CA SER A 216 2.64 1.57 1.90
C SER A 216 3.49 2.44 2.82
N TYR A 217 4.63 2.94 2.36
CA TYR A 217 5.54 3.71 3.18
C TYR A 217 6.24 4.80 2.38
N GLY A 218 6.61 5.86 3.08
CA GLY A 218 7.36 6.99 2.53
C GLY A 218 8.71 7.15 3.22
N PHE A 219 9.71 7.52 2.43
CA PHE A 219 11.10 7.66 2.87
C PHE A 219 11.78 8.80 2.10
N ASN A 220 13.07 9.02 2.37
CA ASN A 220 13.86 10.07 1.74
C ASN A 220 13.25 11.47 1.92
N ASN A 221 12.82 11.78 3.15
CA ASN A 221 12.15 13.03 3.50
C ASN A 221 10.90 13.28 2.62
N TYR A 222 10.02 12.29 2.56
CA TYR A 222 8.76 12.31 1.82
C TYR A 222 8.91 12.43 0.29
N LYS A 223 10.12 12.27 -0.27
CA LYS A 223 10.34 12.36 -1.73
C LYS A 223 10.12 11.04 -2.46
N SER A 224 10.19 9.93 -1.73
CA SER A 224 10.02 8.59 -2.27
C SER A 224 8.96 7.85 -1.48
N SER A 225 8.28 6.93 -2.16
CA SER A 225 7.31 6.02 -1.55
C SER A 225 7.38 4.68 -2.25
N ASP A 226 7.09 3.63 -1.51
CA ASP A 226 6.96 2.27 -2.04
C ASP A 226 5.84 1.54 -1.30
N TYR A 227 5.49 0.35 -1.77
CA TYR A 227 4.43 -0.49 -1.21
C TYR A 227 4.83 -1.97 -1.30
N ASP A 228 4.40 -2.76 -0.31
CA ASP A 228 4.52 -4.21 -0.36
C ASP A 228 3.16 -4.86 -0.13
N GLY A 229 2.66 -5.51 -1.19
CA GLY A 229 1.39 -6.25 -1.16
C GLY A 229 1.56 -7.77 -1.11
N ARG A 230 2.79 -8.30 -1.07
CA ARG A 230 3.06 -9.72 -1.28
C ARG A 230 3.06 -10.48 0.04
N THR A 231 4.10 -10.27 0.85
CA THR A 231 4.33 -11.06 2.06
C THR A 231 5.16 -10.28 3.08
N THR A 232 6.33 -9.79 2.70
CA THR A 232 7.32 -9.27 3.65
C THR A 232 7.95 -8.00 3.13
N MET A 233 7.98 -6.99 3.98
CA MET A 233 8.67 -5.72 3.75
C MET A 233 10.01 -5.75 4.50
N GLU A 234 11.12 -5.42 3.84
CA GLU A 234 12.43 -5.29 4.49
C GLU A 234 13.16 -4.05 3.98
N GLU A 235 13.28 -3.04 4.84
CA GLU A 235 13.95 -1.76 4.55
C GLU A 235 15.08 -1.49 5.57
N PRO A 236 16.18 -2.26 5.52
CA PRO A 236 17.28 -2.12 6.49
C PRO A 236 18.14 -0.86 6.26
N LYS A 237 18.10 -0.29 5.05
CA LYS A 237 18.94 0.86 4.65
C LYS A 237 18.20 2.18 4.62
N GLU A 238 16.89 2.13 4.42
CA GLU A 238 16.06 3.33 4.33
C GLU A 238 15.61 3.79 5.72
N THR A 239 15.43 5.11 5.83
CA THR A 239 14.79 5.72 7.00
C THR A 239 13.38 6.12 6.60
N LEU A 240 12.38 5.41 7.12
CA LEU A 240 10.98 5.63 6.78
C LEU A 240 10.45 6.84 7.54
N ASN A 241 9.93 7.83 6.84
CA ASN A 241 9.21 8.94 7.45
C ASN A 241 7.84 8.48 7.97
N TRP A 242 7.18 7.59 7.25
CA TRP A 242 5.90 7.00 7.63
C TRP A 242 5.72 5.59 7.07
N ILE A 243 4.93 4.79 7.78
CA ILE A 243 4.45 3.48 7.36
C ILE A 243 2.93 3.45 7.53
N GLY A 244 2.25 2.92 6.54
CA GLY A 244 0.81 2.83 6.48
C GLY A 244 0.35 1.45 6.08
N ILE A 245 -0.81 1.07 6.62
CA ILE A 245 -1.58 -0.09 6.17
C ILE A 245 -2.83 0.49 5.52
N LYS A 246 -2.90 0.36 4.20
CA LYS A 246 -4.06 0.80 3.44
C LYS A 246 -5.02 -0.36 3.23
N GLN A 247 -6.29 -0.05 3.09
CA GLN A 247 -7.35 -0.90 2.54
C GLN A 247 -7.86 -0.27 1.24
N GLN A 248 -8.98 -0.76 0.71
CA GLN A 248 -9.54 -0.27 -0.54
C GLN A 248 -9.87 1.23 -0.53
N PHE A 249 -10.47 1.74 0.55
CA PHE A 249 -10.91 3.15 0.63
C PHE A 249 -10.40 3.91 1.85
N PHE A 250 -9.74 3.25 2.79
CA PHE A 250 -9.30 3.86 4.05
C PHE A 250 -7.89 3.39 4.40
N GLY A 251 -7.19 4.12 5.26
CA GLY A 251 -5.86 3.71 5.73
C GLY A 251 -5.56 4.21 7.14
N ALA A 252 -4.72 3.45 7.83
CA ALA A 252 -4.06 3.86 9.06
C ALA A 252 -2.57 4.07 8.76
N VAL A 253 -2.04 5.25 9.09
CA VAL A 253 -0.64 5.62 8.83
C VAL A 253 -0.04 6.14 10.13
N ILE A 254 1.17 5.67 10.47
CA ILE A 254 1.99 6.29 11.51
C ILE A 254 3.21 6.94 10.88
N GLU A 255 3.41 8.21 11.21
CA GLU A 255 4.57 9.01 10.87
C GLU A 255 5.48 9.13 12.09
N ALA A 256 6.78 8.96 11.89
CA ALA A 256 7.82 9.29 12.86
C ALA A 256 8.61 10.49 12.34
N LYS A 257 8.62 11.61 13.09
CA LYS A 257 9.34 12.82 12.65
C LYS A 257 10.86 12.61 12.56
N SER A 258 11.39 11.73 13.41
CA SER A 258 12.80 11.32 13.37
C SER A 258 13.05 10.10 12.47
N GLY A 259 11.99 9.52 11.91
CA GLY A 259 12.01 8.34 11.06
C GLY A 259 12.18 7.00 11.79
N PHE A 260 11.76 5.92 11.11
CA PHE A 260 12.01 4.54 11.50
C PHE A 260 13.19 3.98 10.70
N THR A 261 14.17 3.40 11.39
CA THR A 261 15.32 2.72 10.76
C THR A 261 15.23 1.21 10.94
N ASN A 262 15.95 0.45 10.12
CA ASN A 262 15.95 -1.02 10.19
C ASN A 262 14.53 -1.62 10.20
N SER A 263 13.71 -1.14 9.26
CA SER A 263 12.28 -1.41 9.24
C SER A 263 12.00 -2.76 8.58
N LYS A 264 11.09 -3.53 9.16
CA LYS A 264 10.62 -4.80 8.60
C LYS A 264 9.13 -4.96 8.85
N GLY A 265 8.46 -5.70 7.98
CA GLY A 265 7.06 -6.02 8.15
C GLY A 265 6.67 -7.36 7.54
N ASN A 266 5.61 -7.94 8.06
CA ASN A 266 4.97 -9.14 7.52
C ASN A 266 3.48 -8.88 7.31
N GLN A 267 2.94 -9.51 6.28
CA GLN A 267 1.54 -9.50 5.91
C GLN A 267 1.08 -10.96 5.71
N ASP A 268 0.34 -11.46 6.69
CA ASP A 268 -0.20 -12.81 6.68
C ASP A 268 -1.67 -12.83 6.24
N GLN A 269 -2.06 -13.92 5.59
CA GLN A 269 -3.46 -14.22 5.34
C GLN A 269 -4.18 -14.51 6.67
N PRO A 270 -5.49 -14.20 6.77
CA PRO A 270 -6.22 -14.37 8.01
C PRO A 270 -6.33 -15.86 8.33
N LYS A 271 -6.27 -16.21 9.62
CA LYS A 271 -6.38 -17.61 10.07
C LYS A 271 -7.72 -18.26 9.70
N ASP A 272 -8.77 -17.45 9.59
CA ASP A 272 -10.10 -17.87 9.12
C ASP A 272 -10.47 -17.07 7.87
N GLU A 273 -10.50 -17.74 6.72
CA GLU A 273 -10.85 -17.13 5.43
C GLU A 273 -12.27 -16.52 5.42
N LYS A 274 -13.18 -17.07 6.24
CA LYS A 274 -14.57 -16.59 6.39
C LYS A 274 -14.77 -15.68 7.61
N GLY A 275 -13.70 -15.42 8.36
CA GLY A 275 -13.74 -14.58 9.55
C GLY A 275 -13.86 -13.08 9.23
N GLU A 276 -13.87 -12.25 10.27
CA GLU A 276 -13.98 -10.79 10.10
C GLU A 276 -12.70 -10.12 9.57
N PHE A 277 -11.55 -10.79 9.66
CA PHE A 277 -10.24 -10.24 9.29
C PHE A 277 -9.86 -10.56 7.85
N LEU A 278 -9.31 -9.59 7.12
CA LEU A 278 -8.81 -9.73 5.75
C LEU A 278 -7.36 -10.16 5.68
N LYS A 279 -6.52 -9.62 6.57
CA LYS A 279 -5.07 -9.81 6.64
C LYS A 279 -4.58 -9.41 8.03
N THR A 280 -3.47 -9.98 8.45
CA THR A 280 -2.74 -9.59 9.66
C THR A 280 -1.42 -8.97 9.27
N PHE A 281 -1.13 -7.80 9.83
CA PHE A 281 0.12 -7.09 9.60
C PHE A 281 0.93 -7.01 10.89
N THR A 282 2.24 -7.15 10.76
CA THR A 282 3.20 -6.86 11.83
C THR A 282 4.27 -5.96 11.27
N PHE A 283 4.58 -4.87 11.96
CA PHE A 283 5.65 -3.94 11.62
C PHE A 283 6.59 -3.78 12.80
N ASP A 284 7.89 -3.76 12.52
CA ASP A 284 8.96 -3.42 13.46
C ASP A 284 9.85 -2.34 12.83
N GLY A 285 10.16 -1.29 13.58
CA GLY A 285 11.10 -0.26 13.16
C GLY A 285 11.83 0.35 14.36
N GLN A 286 13.11 0.66 14.21
CA GLN A 286 13.92 1.25 15.28
C GLN A 286 13.79 2.77 15.30
N VAL A 287 13.66 3.32 16.50
CA VAL A 287 13.67 4.76 16.79
C VAL A 287 14.84 5.08 17.73
N GLN A 288 15.56 6.15 17.44
CA GLN A 288 16.76 6.54 18.20
C GLN A 288 16.41 7.27 19.49
N LEU A 289 17.08 6.92 20.59
CA LEU A 289 16.96 7.65 21.87
C LEU A 289 18.03 8.74 21.93
N ALA A 290 17.65 9.91 22.45
CA ALA A 290 18.60 10.98 22.73
C ALA A 290 19.00 10.89 24.20
N GLY A 291 20.27 10.57 24.48
CA GLY A 291 20.74 10.40 25.86
C GLY A 291 20.03 9.27 26.62
N ASN A 292 19.66 8.20 25.93
CA ASN A 292 18.86 7.08 26.48
C ASN A 292 17.46 7.48 26.99
N GLU A 293 16.92 8.61 26.53
CA GLU A 293 15.52 8.99 26.71
C GLU A 293 14.79 8.98 25.35
N LEU A 294 13.58 8.46 25.33
CA LEU A 294 12.70 8.47 24.16
C LEU A 294 11.82 9.73 24.21
N ASN A 295 12.33 10.79 23.59
CA ASN A 295 11.63 12.08 23.45
C ASN A 295 11.38 12.35 21.96
N GLN A 296 10.35 11.70 21.41
CA GLN A 296 10.06 11.76 19.97
C GLN A 296 8.60 12.10 19.69
N ASP A 297 8.42 12.73 18.52
CA ASP A 297 7.13 13.11 17.97
C ASP A 297 6.74 12.16 16.84
N PHE A 298 5.52 11.62 16.96
CA PHE A 298 4.84 10.80 15.96
C PHE A 298 3.50 11.44 15.62
N THR A 299 2.87 10.96 14.56
CA THR A 299 1.52 11.35 14.19
C THR A 299 0.80 10.17 13.56
N TRP A 300 -0.41 9.87 14.05
CA TRP A 300 -1.30 8.90 13.44
C TRP A 300 -2.27 9.60 12.49
N TYR A 301 -2.51 8.98 11.34
CA TYR A 301 -3.53 9.38 10.38
C TYR A 301 -4.50 8.23 10.15
N PHE A 302 -5.78 8.53 10.30
CA PHE A 302 -6.88 7.55 10.17
C PHE A 302 -7.88 8.07 9.15
N MET A 303 -7.57 7.91 7.87
CA MET A 303 -8.16 8.75 6.83
C MET A 303 -8.81 7.95 5.70
N PRO A 304 -9.83 8.51 5.03
CA PRO A 304 -10.25 8.04 3.71
C PRO A 304 -9.13 8.29 2.69
N LEU A 305 -9.01 7.39 1.72
CA LEU A 305 -8.07 7.52 0.62
C LEU A 305 -8.65 8.42 -0.48
N ASP A 306 -8.84 9.70 -0.15
CA ASP A 306 -9.24 10.75 -1.07
C ASP A 306 -8.02 11.54 -1.57
N LEU A 307 -7.85 11.64 -2.89
CA LEU A 307 -6.64 12.22 -3.47
C LEU A 307 -6.41 13.70 -3.07
N LYS A 308 -7.47 14.51 -2.93
CA LYS A 308 -7.32 15.93 -2.54
C LYS A 308 -6.90 16.02 -1.08
N LEU A 309 -7.52 15.22 -0.21
CA LEU A 309 -7.16 15.14 1.20
C LEU A 309 -5.71 14.68 1.37
N LEU A 310 -5.30 13.60 0.70
CA LEU A 310 -3.96 13.03 0.80
C LEU A 310 -2.89 14.05 0.36
N LYS A 311 -3.12 14.76 -0.75
CA LYS A 311 -2.21 15.83 -1.21
C LYS A 311 -2.12 17.00 -0.22
N SER A 312 -3.18 17.29 0.53
CA SER A 312 -3.20 18.41 1.46
C SER A 312 -2.23 18.26 2.64
N TYR A 313 -1.69 17.06 2.87
CA TYR A 313 -0.71 16.81 3.92
C TYR A 313 0.74 17.07 3.50
N ASP A 314 1.03 17.15 2.20
CA ASP A 314 2.39 17.36 1.65
C ASP A 314 3.43 16.32 2.15
N LYS A 315 2.99 15.07 2.30
CA LYS A 315 3.80 13.93 2.82
C LYS A 315 3.92 12.78 1.84
N ASN A 316 3.59 13.04 0.58
CA ASN A 316 3.51 12.03 -0.47
C ASN A 316 2.49 10.92 -0.16
N PHE A 317 1.46 11.24 0.62
CA PHE A 317 0.36 10.32 0.94
C PHE A 317 -0.52 10.02 -0.27
N ASP A 318 -0.47 10.85 -1.31
CA ASP A 318 -1.23 10.60 -2.53
C ASP A 318 -0.72 9.39 -3.34
N GLU A 319 0.50 8.94 -3.10
CA GLU A 319 1.05 7.70 -3.66
C GLU A 319 0.56 6.43 -2.93
N ILE A 320 -0.11 6.57 -1.78
CA ILE A 320 -0.83 5.46 -1.12
C ILE A 320 -1.92 4.92 -2.07
N LEU A 321 -2.48 5.77 -2.94
CA LEU A 321 -3.42 5.35 -3.97
C LEU A 321 -2.65 4.83 -5.20
N PRO A 322 -2.68 3.51 -5.49
CA PRO A 322 -2.06 3.00 -6.70
C PRO A 322 -2.92 3.41 -7.89
N LEU A 323 -2.58 4.53 -8.55
CA LEU A 323 -3.29 5.01 -9.74
C LEU A 323 -2.95 4.18 -11.00
N GLY A 324 -2.26 3.06 -10.87
CA GLY A 324 -1.73 2.23 -11.95
C GLY A 324 -0.23 2.46 -12.18
N TRP A 325 0.34 1.76 -13.18
CA TRP A 325 1.75 1.97 -13.56
C TRP A 325 2.01 3.44 -13.95
N SER A 326 3.27 3.91 -13.98
CA SER A 326 3.60 5.34 -14.16
C SER A 326 2.82 6.07 -15.27
N PHE A 327 2.65 5.46 -16.46
CA PHE A 327 1.89 6.06 -17.57
C PHE A 327 0.38 6.17 -17.28
N ILE A 328 -0.27 5.09 -16.84
CA ILE A 328 -1.69 5.06 -16.47
C ILE A 328 -1.94 5.96 -15.25
N GLY A 329 -1.04 5.98 -14.26
CA GLY A 329 -1.14 6.85 -13.09
C GLY A 329 -1.14 8.33 -13.48
N THR A 330 -0.22 8.72 -14.38
CA THR A 330 -0.17 10.08 -14.95
C THR A 330 -1.46 10.41 -15.70
N LEU A 331 -1.93 9.50 -16.55
CA LEU A 331 -3.18 9.67 -17.30
C LEU A 331 -4.40 9.79 -16.36
N ASN A 332 -4.47 8.96 -15.32
CA ASN A 332 -5.55 9.01 -14.33
C ASN A 332 -5.55 10.35 -13.57
N ARG A 333 -4.37 10.77 -13.09
CA ARG A 333 -4.18 11.99 -12.31
C ARG A 333 -4.48 13.26 -13.11
N HIS A 334 -4.11 13.30 -14.40
CA HIS A 334 -4.20 14.52 -15.22
C HIS A 334 -5.35 14.55 -16.23
N PHE A 335 -5.92 13.40 -16.61
CA PHE A 335 -7.01 13.33 -17.58
C PHE A 335 -8.30 12.82 -16.95
N PHE A 336 -8.32 11.59 -16.42
CA PHE A 336 -9.56 10.97 -15.96
C PHE A 336 -10.15 11.63 -14.71
N ILE A 337 -9.34 11.88 -13.67
CA ILE A 337 -9.82 12.48 -12.41
C ILE A 337 -10.35 13.92 -12.62
N PRO A 338 -9.65 14.82 -13.35
CA PRO A 338 -10.18 16.16 -13.62
C PRO A 338 -11.50 16.15 -14.39
N ILE A 339 -11.64 15.29 -15.42
CA ILE A 339 -12.88 15.17 -16.19
C ILE A 339 -14.01 14.60 -15.33
N TYR A 340 -13.72 13.57 -14.52
CA TYR A 340 -14.68 13.01 -13.58
C TYR A 340 -15.20 14.07 -12.59
N ASN A 341 -14.28 14.85 -12.01
CA ASN A 341 -14.62 15.93 -11.09
C ASN A 341 -15.43 17.05 -11.76
N LEU A 342 -15.11 17.39 -13.03
CA LEU A 342 -15.89 18.36 -13.80
C LEU A 342 -17.32 17.88 -14.03
N LEU A 343 -17.50 16.64 -14.49
CA LEU A 343 -18.82 16.08 -14.76
C LEU A 343 -19.65 15.91 -13.48
N THR A 344 -19.05 15.46 -12.39
CA THR A 344 -19.73 15.36 -11.08
C THR A 344 -20.07 16.74 -10.50
N SER A 345 -19.27 17.79 -10.78
CA SER A 345 -19.58 19.15 -10.34
C SER A 345 -20.89 19.70 -10.93
N TRP A 346 -21.38 19.13 -12.03
CA TRP A 346 -22.68 19.43 -12.63
C TRP A 346 -23.85 18.68 -11.98
N GLY A 347 -23.61 17.93 -10.89
CA GLY A 347 -24.62 17.14 -10.19
C GLY A 347 -24.99 15.83 -10.90
N ILE A 348 -24.18 15.39 -11.87
CA ILE A 348 -24.41 14.15 -12.61
C ILE A 348 -24.08 12.95 -11.72
N ALA A 349 -25.00 11.98 -11.63
CA ALA A 349 -24.77 10.75 -10.88
C ALA A 349 -23.59 9.94 -11.44
N ALA A 350 -22.83 9.26 -10.57
CA ALA A 350 -21.58 8.58 -10.93
C ALA A 350 -21.71 7.62 -12.13
N GLY A 351 -22.81 6.87 -12.24
CA GLY A 351 -23.04 5.96 -13.37
C GLY A 351 -23.11 6.68 -14.72
N TRP A 352 -23.77 7.84 -14.76
CA TRP A 352 -23.83 8.68 -15.96
C TRP A 352 -22.49 9.37 -16.25
N VAL A 353 -21.75 9.75 -15.22
CA VAL A 353 -20.39 10.29 -15.39
C VAL A 353 -19.50 9.26 -16.07
N ILE A 354 -19.51 8.01 -15.60
CA ILE A 354 -18.75 6.91 -16.21
C ILE A 354 -19.19 6.72 -17.66
N PHE A 355 -20.50 6.66 -17.93
CA PHE A 355 -21.03 6.55 -19.29
C PHE A 355 -20.51 7.66 -20.21
N LEU A 356 -20.59 8.92 -19.79
CA LEU A 356 -20.08 10.06 -20.56
C LEU A 356 -18.56 9.99 -20.76
N MET A 357 -17.80 9.59 -19.73
CA MET A 357 -16.36 9.41 -19.84
C MET A 357 -16.00 8.34 -20.87
N THR A 358 -16.79 7.24 -20.97
CA THR A 358 -16.56 6.24 -22.02
C THR A 358 -16.79 6.81 -23.42
N ILE A 359 -17.81 7.66 -23.61
CA ILE A 359 -18.08 8.34 -24.88
C ILE A 359 -16.92 9.28 -25.23
N ILE A 360 -16.51 10.14 -24.29
CA ILE A 360 -15.40 11.09 -24.49
C ILE A 360 -14.13 10.33 -24.88
N THR A 361 -13.81 9.24 -24.17
CA THR A 361 -12.64 8.40 -24.45
C THR A 361 -12.74 7.77 -25.84
N LYS A 362 -13.91 7.26 -26.24
CA LYS A 362 -14.12 6.70 -27.59
C LYS A 362 -13.99 7.76 -28.68
N ILE A 363 -14.45 8.98 -28.46
CA ILE A 363 -14.32 10.09 -29.42
C ILE A 363 -12.84 10.44 -29.60
N ILE A 364 -12.09 10.59 -28.50
CA ILE A 364 -10.66 10.91 -28.54
C ILE A 364 -9.87 9.79 -29.23
N LEU A 365 -10.21 8.52 -28.98
CA LEU A 365 -9.57 7.36 -29.60
C LEU A 365 -10.12 7.05 -31.00
N SER A 366 -11.18 7.73 -31.47
CA SER A 366 -11.81 7.45 -32.76
C SER A 366 -10.86 7.52 -33.95
N PRO A 367 -9.87 8.44 -34.04
CA PRO A 367 -8.92 8.46 -35.16
C PRO A 367 -8.01 7.23 -35.16
N VAL A 368 -7.64 6.74 -33.96
CA VAL A 368 -6.83 5.53 -33.77
C VAL A 368 -7.66 4.30 -34.12
N MET A 369 -8.87 4.19 -33.59
CA MET A 369 -9.80 3.10 -33.91
C MET A 369 -10.10 3.05 -35.40
N PHE A 370 -10.31 4.19 -36.06
CA PHE A 370 -10.53 4.25 -37.51
C PHE A 370 -9.34 3.68 -38.29
N LYS A 371 -8.11 4.04 -37.92
CA LYS A 371 -6.89 3.46 -38.53
C LYS A 371 -6.81 1.95 -38.30
N GLN A 372 -7.09 1.50 -37.08
CA GLN A 372 -7.08 0.07 -36.73
C GLN A 372 -8.16 -0.72 -37.49
N HIS A 373 -9.37 -0.18 -37.60
CA HIS A 373 -10.45 -0.79 -38.37
C HIS A 373 -10.14 -0.83 -39.87
N LYS A 374 -9.57 0.24 -40.43
CA LYS A 374 -9.11 0.27 -41.82
C LYS A 374 -8.04 -0.79 -42.06
N LEU A 375 -7.05 -0.92 -41.17
CA LEU A 375 -6.01 -1.95 -41.25
C LEU A 375 -6.62 -3.37 -41.20
N SER A 376 -7.54 -3.61 -40.28
CA SER A 376 -8.24 -4.90 -40.15
C SER A 376 -9.07 -5.24 -41.40
N ALA A 377 -9.76 -4.25 -41.98
CA ALA A 377 -10.51 -4.43 -43.22
C ALA A 377 -9.58 -4.75 -44.40
N MET A 378 -8.46 -4.03 -44.52
CA MET A 378 -7.44 -4.31 -45.54
C MET A 378 -6.84 -5.71 -45.37
N MET A 379 -6.53 -6.13 -44.14
CA MET A 379 -6.06 -7.49 -43.83
C MET A 379 -7.07 -8.56 -44.27
N ARG A 380 -8.37 -8.31 -44.09
CA ARG A 380 -9.43 -9.23 -44.54
C ARG A 380 -9.48 -9.35 -46.06
N VAL A 381 -9.24 -8.25 -46.79
CA VAL A 381 -9.21 -8.23 -48.26
C VAL A 381 -8.03 -9.01 -48.82
N ILE A 382 -6.85 -8.92 -48.20
CA ILE A 382 -5.62 -9.58 -48.68
C ILE A 382 -5.44 -11.02 -48.19
N ARG A 383 -6.25 -11.45 -47.23
CA ARG A 383 -6.24 -12.83 -46.69
C ARG A 383 -6.28 -13.92 -47.77
N PRO A 384 -7.13 -13.87 -48.81
CA PRO A 384 -7.11 -14.87 -49.88
C PRO A 384 -5.78 -14.93 -50.64
N GLU A 385 -5.15 -13.77 -50.94
CA GLU A 385 -3.84 -13.74 -51.61
C GLU A 385 -2.73 -14.34 -50.72
N ILE A 386 -2.82 -14.11 -49.40
CA ILE A 386 -1.91 -14.70 -48.42
C ILE A 386 -2.11 -16.22 -48.35
N ASP A 387 -3.35 -16.70 -48.38
CA ASP A 387 -3.66 -18.13 -48.37
C ASP A 387 -3.18 -18.82 -49.66
N GLU A 388 -3.28 -18.15 -50.82
CA GLU A 388 -2.68 -18.62 -52.07
C GLU A 388 -1.15 -18.70 -52.02
N VAL A 389 -0.49 -17.68 -51.46
CA VAL A 389 0.97 -17.70 -51.25
C VAL A 389 1.35 -18.83 -50.27
N ASN A 390 0.59 -19.02 -49.20
CA ASN A 390 0.81 -20.09 -48.25
C ASN A 390 0.62 -21.48 -48.86
N ALA A 391 -0.31 -21.64 -49.80
CA ALA A 391 -0.53 -22.87 -50.55
C ALA A 391 0.58 -23.12 -51.59
N LYS A 392 1.05 -22.07 -52.28
CA LYS A 392 2.14 -22.17 -53.28
C LYS A 392 3.51 -22.44 -52.65
N PHE A 393 3.75 -21.98 -51.43
CA PHE A 393 5.02 -22.13 -50.71
C PHE A 393 4.90 -23.09 -49.50
N LYS A 394 3.98 -24.07 -49.58
CA LYS A 394 3.71 -25.03 -48.49
C LYS A 394 4.93 -25.90 -48.15
N ASP A 395 5.72 -26.24 -49.17
CA ASP A 395 6.92 -27.09 -49.09
C ASP A 395 8.24 -26.29 -49.18
N ALA A 396 8.17 -24.96 -49.13
CA ALA A 396 9.33 -24.08 -49.28
C ALA A 396 9.93 -23.66 -47.91
N ASP A 397 11.18 -23.18 -47.96
CA ASP A 397 11.89 -22.60 -46.81
C ASP A 397 11.05 -21.50 -46.13
N ALA A 398 10.96 -21.54 -44.80
CA ALA A 398 10.22 -20.59 -43.97
C ALA A 398 10.60 -19.14 -44.27
N MET A 399 11.87 -18.88 -44.62
CA MET A 399 12.34 -17.55 -44.98
C MET A 399 11.73 -17.05 -46.31
N LYS A 400 11.63 -17.92 -47.33
CA LYS A 400 11.02 -17.57 -48.62
C LYS A 400 9.52 -17.36 -48.50
N LYS A 401 8.85 -18.18 -47.68
CA LYS A 401 7.43 -18.00 -47.35
C LYS A 401 7.18 -16.67 -46.65
N GLN A 402 8.03 -16.30 -45.68
CA GLN A 402 7.95 -15.01 -45.00
C GLN A 402 8.17 -13.84 -45.98
N GLN A 403 9.16 -13.92 -46.87
CA GLN A 403 9.42 -12.88 -47.89
C GLN A 403 8.25 -12.71 -48.86
N ALA A 404 7.68 -13.81 -49.37
CA ALA A 404 6.53 -13.77 -50.27
C ALA A 404 5.28 -13.19 -49.58
N THR A 405 5.03 -13.58 -48.34
CA THR A 405 3.92 -13.04 -47.52
C THR A 405 4.11 -11.55 -47.26
N MET A 406 5.33 -11.10 -46.93
CA MET A 406 5.67 -9.68 -46.78
C MET A 406 5.53 -8.87 -48.06
N ALA A 407 5.79 -9.47 -49.23
CA ALA A 407 5.58 -8.82 -50.52
C ALA A 407 4.10 -8.53 -50.78
N VAL A 408 3.19 -9.43 -50.39
CA VAL A 408 1.72 -9.21 -50.47
C VAL A 408 1.30 -8.07 -49.55
N TYR A 409 1.76 -8.04 -48.29
CA TYR A 409 1.48 -6.94 -47.36
C TYR A 409 1.96 -5.59 -47.89
N LYS A 410 3.19 -5.54 -48.42
CA LYS A 410 3.77 -4.32 -48.98
C LYS A 410 3.03 -3.83 -50.23
N LYS A 411 2.62 -4.76 -51.11
CA LYS A 411 1.83 -4.45 -52.31
C LYS A 411 0.46 -3.86 -51.97
N ALA A 412 -0.14 -4.33 -50.88
CA ALA A 412 -1.43 -3.84 -50.40
C ALA A 412 -1.34 -2.56 -49.53
N GLY A 413 -0.13 -2.04 -49.27
CA GLY A 413 0.07 -0.88 -48.41
C GLY A 413 -0.30 -1.12 -46.94
N VAL A 414 -0.30 -2.39 -46.50
CA VAL A 414 -0.66 -2.83 -45.15
C VAL A 414 0.62 -3.04 -44.35
N ASN A 415 0.79 -2.31 -43.24
CA ASN A 415 1.87 -2.54 -42.30
C ASN A 415 1.38 -3.45 -41.17
N GLN A 416 1.98 -4.63 -41.01
CA GLN A 416 1.57 -5.61 -40.00
C GLN A 416 1.88 -5.22 -38.54
N MET A 417 2.71 -4.20 -38.32
CA MET A 417 3.13 -3.75 -36.98
C MET A 417 2.45 -2.45 -36.52
N ALA A 418 1.40 -1.98 -37.22
CA ALA A 418 0.70 -0.72 -36.93
C ALA A 418 -0.53 -0.89 -36.02
#